data_AF-A0A967LSE1-F1
#
_entry.id   AF-A0A967LSE1-F1
#
_cell.length_a   1.000
_cell.length_b   1.000
_cell.length_c   1.000
_cell.angle_alpha   90.00
_cell.angle_beta   90.00
_cell.angle_gamma   90.00
#
_symmetry.space_group_name_H-M   'P 1'
#
loop_
_entity.id
_entity.type
_entity.pdbx_description
1 polymer ?
#
loop_
_entity_poly.entity_id
_entity_poly.type
_entity_poly.pdbx_seq_one_letter_code
_entity_poly.pdbx_strand_id
1 'polypeptide(L)'
;MVVVAPMDHLGVGPPDASGDSIYNGADAASGLAGLVEIAEAFVALPEEERAARPVLVLAVSGHETGLAGAAWYVDHPTVALDGAVAVFALDRIARNSPDRVSAVGHRYSGLGPLLDDVARAHPDLGLTVVPDAGLDPDSAAAWFRSADALPLARRGVPAILISTGDHEDARRPSDEHGRTDPGKAARVARLAFLAVHRVAASELEPAWTPTGRRIPAPR
;
A
#
# COMPACT_ATOMS: atom_id res chain seq x y z
N MET A 1 -9.06 2.09 -11.17
CA MET A 1 -8.33 1.59 -9.97
C MET A 1 -7.07 2.41 -9.80
N VAL A 2 -6.59 2.59 -8.57
CA VAL A 2 -5.29 3.22 -8.31
C VAL A 2 -4.45 2.30 -7.42
N VAL A 3 -3.20 2.06 -7.80
CA VAL A 3 -2.18 1.43 -6.96
C VAL A 3 -1.11 2.49 -6.72
N VAL A 4 -0.77 2.75 -5.46
CA VAL A 4 0.14 3.85 -5.09
C VAL A 4 1.25 3.36 -4.17
N ALA A 5 2.48 3.82 -4.40
CA ALA A 5 3.59 3.61 -3.48
C ALA A 5 4.51 4.84 -3.44
N PRO A 6 5.11 5.17 -2.28
CA PRO A 6 6.11 6.21 -2.20
C PRO A 6 7.42 5.79 -2.86
N MET A 7 8.13 6.74 -3.47
CA MET A 7 9.45 6.54 -4.07
C MET A 7 10.57 7.25 -3.31
N ASP A 8 10.23 8.16 -2.41
CA ASP A 8 11.18 8.87 -1.56
C ASP A 8 11.43 8.15 -0.23
N HIS A 9 12.56 8.48 0.37
CA HIS A 9 12.80 8.25 1.80
C HIS A 9 13.56 9.47 2.37
N LEU A 10 14.04 9.37 3.60
CA LEU A 10 14.63 10.48 4.34
C LEU A 10 15.95 11.01 3.77
N GLY A 11 16.69 10.20 2.99
CA GLY A 11 17.94 10.61 2.36
C GLY A 11 19.08 10.72 3.37
N VAL A 12 19.43 11.93 3.81
CA VAL A 12 20.53 12.17 4.76
C VAL A 12 19.97 12.69 6.08
N GLY A 13 20.36 12.05 7.18
CA GLY A 13 19.90 12.39 8.52
C GLY A 13 21.00 12.34 9.59
N PRO A 14 20.63 12.43 10.87
CA PRO A 14 21.58 12.27 11.98
C PRO A 14 22.30 10.92 11.90
N PRO A 15 23.62 10.87 12.13
CA PRO A 15 24.35 9.62 12.03
C PRO A 15 24.03 8.65 13.16
N ASP A 16 24.13 7.36 12.89
CA ASP A 16 24.06 6.31 13.89
C ASP A 16 25.37 6.16 14.70
N ALA A 17 25.44 5.15 15.57
CA ALA A 17 26.62 4.90 16.40
C ALA A 17 27.88 4.50 15.58
N SER A 18 27.72 4.04 14.34
CA SER A 18 28.82 3.72 13.43
C SER A 18 29.27 4.94 12.60
N GLY A 19 28.53 6.05 12.66
CA GLY A 19 28.77 7.25 11.88
C GLY A 19 28.05 7.29 10.55
N ASP A 20 27.19 6.32 10.26
CA ASP A 20 26.40 6.31 9.02
C ASP A 20 25.23 7.28 9.11
N SER A 21 25.14 8.18 8.13
CA SER A 21 24.12 9.24 8.05
C SER A 21 23.15 9.04 6.87
N ILE A 22 23.29 7.96 6.12
CA ILE A 22 22.46 7.67 4.95
C ILE A 22 21.29 6.79 5.37
N TYR A 23 20.08 7.26 5.07
CA TYR A 23 18.84 6.55 5.35
C TYR A 23 18.39 5.92 4.04
N ASN A 24 18.87 4.70 3.78
CA ASN A 24 18.61 4.01 2.52
C ASN A 24 17.14 3.58 2.34
N GLY A 25 16.42 3.30 3.43
CA GLY A 25 14.99 3.01 3.38
C GLY A 25 14.65 1.75 2.61
N ALA A 26 15.45 0.69 2.76
CA ALA A 26 15.32 -0.52 1.95
C ALA A 26 13.93 -1.17 2.06
N ASP A 27 13.27 -1.13 3.22
CA ASP A 27 11.91 -1.65 3.32
C ASP A 27 10.91 -0.71 2.62
N ALA A 28 11.05 0.61 2.74
CA ALA A 28 10.19 1.56 2.02
C ALA A 28 10.28 1.35 0.49
N ALA A 29 11.50 1.17 -0.02
CA ALA A 29 11.77 0.86 -1.43
C ALA A 29 11.11 -0.44 -1.90
N SER A 30 10.85 -1.40 -1.00
CA SER A 30 10.15 -2.64 -1.36
C SER A 30 8.70 -2.40 -1.82
N GLY A 31 8.02 -1.36 -1.31
CA GLY A 31 6.68 -0.96 -1.76
C GLY A 31 6.69 -0.50 -3.22
N LEU A 32 7.68 0.33 -3.58
CA LEU A 32 7.90 0.77 -4.96
C LEU A 32 8.27 -0.40 -5.88
N ALA A 33 9.13 -1.32 -5.43
CA ALA A 33 9.44 -2.52 -6.20
C ALA A 33 8.18 -3.36 -6.46
N GLY A 34 7.34 -3.58 -5.44
CA GLY A 34 6.05 -4.25 -5.59
C GLY A 34 5.11 -3.52 -6.56
N LEU A 35 5.10 -2.18 -6.57
CA LEU A 35 4.32 -1.38 -7.51
C LEU A 35 4.74 -1.63 -8.96
N VAL A 36 6.05 -1.70 -9.24
CA VAL A 36 6.59 -1.97 -10.57
C VAL A 36 6.22 -3.39 -11.03
N GLU A 37 6.39 -4.39 -10.16
CA GLU A 37 6.03 -5.79 -10.45
C GLU A 37 4.53 -5.94 -10.74
N ILE A 38 3.67 -5.21 -10.02
CA ILE A 38 2.22 -5.19 -10.29
C ILE A 38 1.94 -4.60 -11.69
N ALA A 39 2.65 -3.53 -12.08
CA ALA A 39 2.50 -2.94 -13.41
C ALA A 39 2.90 -3.92 -14.52
N GLU A 40 4.04 -4.60 -14.36
CA GLU A 40 4.50 -5.62 -15.30
C GLU A 40 3.50 -6.78 -15.40
N ALA A 41 2.97 -7.24 -14.28
CA ALA A 41 1.96 -8.31 -14.23
C ALA A 41 0.69 -7.93 -15.01
N PHE A 42 0.20 -6.69 -14.87
CA PHE A 42 -0.97 -6.22 -15.64
C PHE A 42 -0.71 -6.15 -17.14
N VAL A 43 0.50 -5.77 -17.56
CA VAL A 43 0.90 -5.73 -18.98
C VAL A 43 1.04 -7.14 -19.55
N ALA A 44 1.47 -8.11 -18.75
CA ALA A 44 1.67 -9.49 -19.16
C ALA A 44 0.39 -10.35 -19.21
N LEU A 45 -0.76 -9.81 -18.77
CA LEU A 45 -2.03 -10.55 -18.78
C LEU A 45 -2.45 -10.94 -20.22
N PRO A 46 -2.98 -12.16 -20.41
CA PRO A 46 -3.61 -12.52 -21.67
C PRO A 46 -4.87 -11.69 -21.90
N GLU A 47 -5.32 -11.60 -23.16
CA GLU A 47 -6.40 -10.70 -23.55
C GLU A 47 -7.71 -11.01 -22.81
N GLU A 48 -8.01 -12.29 -22.60
CA GLU A 48 -9.18 -12.80 -21.88
C GLU A 48 -9.19 -12.46 -20.38
N GLU A 49 -8.03 -12.18 -19.78
CA GLU A 49 -7.88 -11.82 -18.37
C GLU A 49 -7.64 -10.33 -18.17
N ARG A 50 -7.62 -9.53 -19.24
CA ARG A 50 -7.38 -8.09 -19.17
C ARG A 50 -8.45 -7.42 -18.31
N ALA A 51 -8.02 -6.53 -17.44
CA ALA A 51 -8.91 -5.75 -16.60
C ALA A 51 -9.93 -4.94 -17.44
N ALA A 52 -11.20 -5.00 -17.07
CA ALA A 52 -12.26 -4.20 -17.66
C ALA A 52 -12.13 -2.71 -17.29
N ARG A 53 -11.56 -2.43 -16.10
CA ARG A 53 -11.32 -1.08 -15.59
C ARG A 53 -9.85 -0.69 -15.72
N PRO A 54 -9.53 0.57 -16.11
CA PRO A 54 -8.17 1.06 -16.10
C PRO A 54 -7.52 0.96 -14.71
N VAL A 55 -6.24 0.59 -14.68
CA VAL A 55 -5.40 0.57 -13.48
C VAL A 55 -4.35 1.66 -13.61
N LEU A 56 -4.43 2.67 -12.76
CA LEU A 56 -3.40 3.70 -12.61
C LEU A 56 -2.37 3.22 -11.61
N VAL A 57 -1.12 3.10 -12.05
CA VAL A 57 0.05 2.83 -11.20
C VAL A 57 0.73 4.17 -10.90
N LEU A 58 0.79 4.55 -9.63
CA LEU A 58 1.19 5.88 -9.18
C LEU A 58 2.36 5.80 -8.20
N ALA A 59 3.56 6.13 -8.65
CA ALA A 59 4.70 6.38 -7.78
C ALA A 59 4.69 7.85 -7.34
N VAL A 60 4.75 8.12 -6.03
CA VAL A 60 4.68 9.48 -5.49
C VAL A 60 5.92 9.81 -4.68
N SER A 61 6.30 11.09 -4.64
CA SER A 61 7.38 11.60 -3.78
C SER A 61 6.81 12.49 -2.67
N GLY A 62 7.61 12.79 -1.65
CA GLY A 62 7.23 13.65 -0.53
C GLY A 62 6.36 12.94 0.52
N HIS A 63 6.42 11.60 0.59
CA HIS A 63 5.75 10.83 1.63
C HIS A 63 6.20 11.26 3.02
N GLU A 64 7.52 11.29 3.25
CA GLU A 64 8.12 11.63 4.54
C GLU A 64 7.90 13.11 4.92
N THR A 65 7.50 13.94 3.96
CA THR A 65 7.13 15.35 4.16
C THR A 65 5.63 15.56 4.37
N GLY A 66 4.86 14.50 4.61
CA GLY A 66 3.42 14.56 4.85
C GLY A 66 2.58 14.37 3.59
N LEU A 67 2.95 13.38 2.76
CA LEU A 67 2.18 12.95 1.57
C LEU A 67 2.08 14.02 0.47
N ALA A 68 3.11 14.86 0.34
CA ALA A 68 3.06 16.06 -0.50
C ALA A 68 2.78 15.75 -1.98
N GLY A 69 3.42 14.72 -2.55
CA GLY A 69 3.22 14.35 -3.95
C GLY A 69 1.85 13.72 -4.20
N ALA A 70 1.38 12.84 -3.32
CA ALA A 70 0.04 12.27 -3.44
C ALA A 70 -1.06 13.34 -3.32
N ALA A 71 -0.90 14.30 -2.39
CA ALA A 71 -1.80 15.44 -2.27
C ALA A 71 -1.77 16.31 -3.52
N TRP A 72 -0.58 16.65 -4.02
CA TRP A 72 -0.44 17.46 -5.23
C TRP A 72 -1.06 16.79 -6.46
N TYR A 73 -0.85 15.47 -6.64
CA TYR A 73 -1.41 14.72 -7.77
C TYR A 73 -2.93 14.70 -7.75
N VAL A 74 -3.56 14.53 -6.58
CA VAL A 74 -5.03 14.57 -6.46
C VAL A 74 -5.61 15.92 -6.86
N ASP A 75 -4.87 17.02 -6.63
CA ASP A 75 -5.30 18.36 -7.01
C ASP A 75 -4.92 18.72 -8.46
N HIS A 76 -3.96 18.02 -9.06
CA HIS A 76 -3.46 18.24 -10.42
C HIS A 76 -3.33 16.92 -11.20
N PRO A 77 -4.42 16.16 -11.36
CA PRO A 77 -4.34 14.83 -11.96
C PRO A 77 -3.99 14.92 -13.45
N THR A 78 -2.96 14.19 -13.88
CA THR A 78 -2.68 13.98 -15.31
C THR A 78 -3.59 12.92 -15.93
N VAL A 79 -4.13 12.02 -15.10
CA VAL A 79 -5.18 11.06 -15.44
C VAL A 79 -6.38 11.33 -14.55
N ALA A 80 -7.55 11.56 -15.15
CA ALA A 80 -8.77 11.87 -14.41
C ALA A 80 -9.05 10.82 -13.32
N LEU A 81 -9.34 11.31 -12.11
CA LEU A 81 -9.65 10.47 -10.95
C LEU A 81 -11.16 10.22 -10.79
N ASP A 82 -11.99 10.88 -11.61
CA ASP A 82 -13.42 10.64 -11.68
C ASP A 82 -13.67 9.18 -12.07
N GLY A 83 -14.40 8.45 -11.23
CA GLY A 83 -14.64 7.01 -11.42
C GLY A 83 -13.57 6.08 -10.82
N ALA A 84 -12.59 6.60 -10.07
CA ALA A 84 -11.75 5.74 -9.24
C ALA A 84 -12.60 5.03 -8.17
N VAL A 85 -12.67 3.70 -8.21
CA VAL A 85 -13.50 2.89 -7.29
C VAL A 85 -12.74 2.32 -6.09
N ALA A 86 -11.41 2.28 -6.15
CA ALA A 86 -10.57 1.84 -5.04
C ALA A 86 -9.09 2.23 -5.22
N VAL A 87 -8.41 2.37 -4.07
CA VAL A 87 -6.97 2.64 -3.93
C VAL A 87 -6.31 1.55 -3.10
N PHE A 88 -5.23 0.98 -3.64
CA PHE A 88 -4.34 0.07 -2.92
C PHE A 88 -3.00 0.77 -2.73
N ALA A 89 -2.63 1.06 -1.48
CA ALA A 89 -1.29 1.56 -1.16
C ALA A 89 -0.37 0.41 -0.78
N LEU A 90 0.87 0.45 -1.26
CA LEU A 90 1.96 -0.42 -0.84
C LEU A 90 3.04 0.43 -0.17
N ASP A 91 3.33 0.15 1.09
CA ASP A 91 4.44 0.75 1.83
C ASP A 91 5.03 -0.33 2.73
N ARG A 92 6.34 -0.57 2.62
CA ARG A 92 7.08 -1.56 3.42
C ARG A 92 6.48 -2.95 3.37
N ILE A 93 6.88 -3.75 2.38
CA ILE A 93 6.29 -5.07 2.12
C ILE A 93 7.27 -6.23 2.36
N ALA A 94 8.49 -5.98 2.84
CA ALA A 94 9.58 -6.96 2.83
C ALA A 94 10.04 -7.44 4.22
N ARG A 95 9.46 -6.97 5.34
CA ARG A 95 10.04 -7.25 6.69
C ARG A 95 9.03 -7.78 7.72
N ASN A 96 9.44 -7.81 8.99
CA ASN A 96 8.69 -8.20 10.19
C ASN A 96 8.44 -9.70 10.40
N SER A 97 7.43 -10.28 9.75
CA SER A 97 7.13 -11.73 9.85
C SER A 97 7.17 -12.38 8.47
N PRO A 98 7.65 -13.61 8.30
CA PRO A 98 7.73 -14.24 6.98
C PRO A 98 6.36 -14.49 6.33
N ASP A 99 5.30 -14.59 7.14
CA ASP A 99 3.99 -15.14 6.77
C ASP A 99 2.82 -14.19 7.07
N ARG A 100 3.07 -12.94 7.49
CA ARG A 100 2.00 -11.97 7.83
C ARG A 100 2.14 -10.66 7.09
N VAL A 101 1.01 -10.07 6.73
CA VAL A 101 0.91 -8.73 6.16
C VAL A 101 -0.26 -7.99 6.78
N SER A 102 -0.04 -6.73 7.16
CA SER A 102 -1.07 -5.87 7.73
C SER A 102 -1.90 -5.24 6.61
N ALA A 103 -3.21 -5.30 6.80
CA ALA A 103 -4.19 -4.62 5.97
C ALA A 103 -4.76 -3.44 6.76
N VAL A 104 -4.13 -2.27 6.62
CA VAL A 104 -4.53 -1.08 7.35
C VAL A 104 -5.72 -0.42 6.65
N GLY A 105 -6.78 -0.20 7.42
CA GLY A 105 -8.10 0.18 6.91
C GLY A 105 -8.96 -1.01 6.50
N HIS A 106 -8.60 -2.22 6.92
CA HIS A 106 -9.36 -3.46 6.69
C HIS A 106 -10.84 -3.30 7.04
N ARG A 107 -11.16 -2.68 8.18
CA ARG A 107 -12.56 -2.49 8.62
C ARG A 107 -13.24 -1.26 8.04
N TYR A 108 -12.53 -0.46 7.26
CA TYR A 108 -13.02 0.83 6.78
C TYR A 108 -13.82 0.69 5.49
N SER A 109 -13.59 -0.34 4.69
CA SER A 109 -14.31 -0.55 3.43
C SER A 109 -14.46 -2.02 3.07
N GLY A 110 -15.15 -2.31 1.98
CA GLY A 110 -15.21 -3.66 1.39
C GLY A 110 -13.85 -4.24 0.96
N LEU A 111 -12.77 -3.44 0.96
CA LEU A 111 -11.43 -3.89 0.57
C LEU A 111 -10.79 -4.87 1.57
N GLY A 112 -11.09 -4.77 2.86
CA GLY A 112 -10.57 -5.71 3.87
C GLY A 112 -11.06 -7.13 3.64
N PRO A 113 -12.39 -7.37 3.63
CA PRO A 113 -12.94 -8.68 3.29
C PRO A 113 -12.50 -9.21 1.92
N LEU A 114 -12.36 -8.33 0.93
CA LEU A 114 -11.84 -8.71 -0.39
C LEU A 114 -10.41 -9.26 -0.29
N LEU A 115 -9.54 -8.62 0.50
CA LEU A 115 -8.17 -9.08 0.68
C LEU A 115 -8.11 -10.41 1.43
N ASP A 116 -8.98 -10.62 2.43
CA ASP A 116 -9.12 -11.92 3.12
C ASP A 116 -9.55 -13.03 2.15
N ASP A 117 -10.49 -12.73 1.27
CA ASP A 117 -10.99 -13.68 0.27
C ASP A 117 -9.92 -14.06 -0.74
N VAL A 118 -9.12 -13.10 -1.19
CA VAL A 118 -7.98 -13.35 -2.09
C VAL A 118 -6.94 -14.20 -1.36
N ALA A 119 -6.53 -13.85 -0.14
CA ALA A 119 -5.57 -14.63 0.61
C ALA A 119 -6.03 -16.08 0.84
N ARG A 120 -7.32 -16.30 1.11
CA ARG A 120 -7.91 -17.63 1.27
C ARG A 120 -7.96 -18.44 -0.02
N ALA A 121 -8.20 -17.76 -1.15
CA ALA A 121 -8.20 -18.40 -2.47
C ALA A 121 -6.79 -18.78 -2.96
N HIS A 122 -5.75 -18.14 -2.40
CA HIS A 122 -4.35 -18.33 -2.77
C HIS A 122 -3.48 -18.75 -1.58
N PRO A 123 -3.73 -19.94 -0.98
CA PRO A 123 -2.97 -20.42 0.18
C PRO A 123 -1.48 -20.67 -0.15
N ASP A 124 -1.13 -20.82 -1.43
CA ASP A 124 0.24 -20.93 -1.94
C ASP A 124 1.09 -19.68 -1.67
N LEU A 125 0.47 -18.51 -1.45
CA LEU A 125 1.16 -17.31 -1.02
C LEU A 125 1.71 -17.43 0.41
N GLY A 126 1.19 -18.34 1.23
CA GLY A 126 1.65 -18.53 2.61
C GLY A 126 1.55 -17.24 3.45
N LEU A 127 0.58 -16.37 3.15
CA LEU A 127 0.37 -15.09 3.82
C LEU A 127 -0.94 -15.09 4.61
N THR A 128 -0.85 -14.66 5.85
CA THR A 128 -1.98 -14.32 6.71
C THR A 128 -2.19 -12.81 6.65
N VAL A 129 -3.37 -12.39 6.19
CA VAL A 129 -3.82 -10.99 6.27
C VAL A 129 -4.17 -10.69 7.73
N VAL A 130 -3.50 -9.69 8.29
CA VAL A 130 -3.73 -9.22 9.65
C VAL A 130 -4.57 -7.95 9.58
N PRO A 131 -5.83 -7.98 10.07
CA PRO A 131 -6.68 -6.81 10.07
C PRO A 131 -6.22 -5.79 11.11
N ASP A 132 -6.80 -4.58 11.06
CA ASP A 132 -6.62 -3.50 12.04
C ASP A 132 -6.72 -3.95 13.51
N ALA A 133 -7.36 -5.09 13.79
CA ALA A 133 -7.58 -5.67 15.12
C ALA A 133 -6.30 -5.96 15.93
N GLY A 134 -5.15 -6.06 15.25
CA GLY A 134 -3.84 -6.22 15.91
C GLY A 134 -3.24 -4.92 16.44
N LEU A 135 -3.84 -3.77 16.10
CA LEU A 135 -3.47 -2.44 16.55
C LEU A 135 -4.62 -1.87 17.39
N ASP A 136 -4.33 -0.98 18.34
CA ASP A 136 -5.40 -0.19 18.94
C ASP A 136 -6.08 0.71 17.88
N PRO A 137 -7.37 1.08 18.06
CA PRO A 137 -8.12 1.82 17.04
C PRO A 137 -7.49 3.16 16.64
N ASP A 138 -6.83 3.85 17.57
CA ASP A 138 -6.20 5.13 17.29
C ASP A 138 -4.93 4.94 16.45
N SER A 139 -4.15 3.90 16.73
CA SER A 139 -3.00 3.50 15.93
C SER A 139 -3.40 3.11 14.50
N ALA A 140 -4.42 2.25 14.32
CA ALA A 140 -4.90 1.89 12.99
C ALA A 140 -5.35 3.13 12.18
N ALA A 141 -6.06 4.06 12.83
CA ALA A 141 -6.49 5.29 12.19
C ALA A 141 -5.33 6.25 11.90
N ALA A 142 -4.30 6.29 12.75
CA ALA A 142 -3.10 7.08 12.52
C ALA A 142 -2.30 6.55 11.31
N TRP A 143 -2.09 5.23 11.26
CA TRP A 143 -1.43 4.54 10.15
C TRP A 143 -2.15 4.75 8.82
N PHE A 144 -3.48 4.63 8.82
CA PHE A 144 -4.27 4.90 7.63
C PHE A 144 -4.10 6.35 7.15
N ARG A 145 -4.03 7.32 8.09
CA ARG A 145 -3.84 8.74 7.77
C ARG A 145 -2.41 9.10 7.37
N SER A 146 -1.43 8.23 7.58
CA SER A 146 -0.07 8.43 7.10
C SER A 146 0.22 7.70 5.78
N ALA A 147 -0.78 7.08 5.16
CA ALA A 147 -0.60 6.38 3.88
C ALA A 147 -0.85 7.31 2.69
N ASP A 148 -0.12 7.13 1.58
CA ASP A 148 -0.34 7.88 0.33
C ASP A 148 -1.70 7.66 -0.32
N ALA A 149 -2.50 6.70 0.17
CA ALA A 149 -3.89 6.58 -0.20
C ALA A 149 -4.79 7.66 0.42
N LEU A 150 -4.36 8.36 1.48
CA LEU A 150 -5.19 9.33 2.21
C LEU A 150 -5.73 10.46 1.32
N PRO A 151 -4.94 11.13 0.45
CA PRO A 151 -5.45 12.18 -0.40
C PRO A 151 -6.59 11.72 -1.32
N LEU A 152 -6.52 10.51 -1.87
CA LEU A 152 -7.59 9.91 -2.67
C LEU A 152 -8.77 9.49 -1.80
N ALA A 153 -8.50 8.95 -0.60
CA ALA A 153 -9.54 8.60 0.36
C ALA A 153 -10.37 9.81 0.79
N ARG A 154 -9.76 10.99 0.90
CA ARG A 154 -10.44 12.27 1.15
C ARG A 154 -11.38 12.69 0.02
N ARG A 155 -11.12 12.25 -1.22
CA ARG A 155 -12.04 12.40 -2.37
C ARG A 155 -13.18 11.36 -2.36
N GLY A 156 -13.25 10.51 -1.34
CA GLY A 156 -14.31 9.52 -1.18
C GLY A 156 -14.00 8.16 -1.79
N VAL A 157 -12.80 7.94 -2.32
CA VAL A 157 -12.41 6.65 -2.92
C VAL A 157 -11.98 5.65 -1.84
N PRO A 158 -12.64 4.49 -1.69
CA PRO A 158 -12.22 3.44 -0.75
C PRO A 158 -10.75 3.09 -0.87
N ALA A 159 -10.07 2.97 0.26
CA ALA A 159 -8.64 2.76 0.30
C ALA A 159 -8.23 1.71 1.34
N ILE A 160 -7.12 1.04 1.05
CA ILE A 160 -6.46 0.12 1.97
C ILE A 160 -4.94 0.27 1.81
N LEU A 161 -4.21 0.20 2.92
CA LEU A 161 -2.75 0.12 2.93
C LEU A 161 -2.33 -1.33 3.22
N ILE A 162 -1.50 -1.88 2.34
CA ILE A 162 -0.85 -3.18 2.49
C ILE A 162 0.59 -2.91 2.95
N SER A 163 0.91 -3.31 4.17
CA SER A 163 2.21 -3.02 4.80
C SER A 163 2.62 -4.12 5.77
N THR A 164 3.89 -4.22 6.10
CA THR A 164 4.38 -5.13 7.12
C THR A 164 4.41 -4.54 8.52
N GLY A 165 4.25 -3.23 8.67
CA GLY A 165 4.32 -2.58 9.98
C GLY A 165 5.68 -1.94 10.28
N ASP A 166 5.81 -1.33 11.47
CA ASP A 166 7.06 -0.73 11.93
C ASP A 166 8.01 -1.80 12.49
N HIS A 167 9.29 -1.47 12.51
CA HIS A 167 10.36 -2.27 13.09
C HIS A 167 11.47 -1.40 13.65
N GLU A 168 12.41 -2.04 14.35
CA GLU A 168 13.53 -1.38 15.03
C GLU A 168 14.44 -0.56 14.10
N ASP A 169 14.57 -0.97 12.84
CA ASP A 169 15.36 -0.26 11.83
C ASP A 169 14.56 0.83 11.07
N ALA A 170 13.23 0.94 11.26
CA ALA A 170 12.41 1.83 10.44
C ALA A 170 12.83 3.30 10.63
N ARG A 171 13.00 4.03 9.52
CA ARG A 171 13.53 5.41 9.51
C ARG A 171 14.86 5.52 10.25
N ARG A 172 15.80 4.61 9.99
CA ARG A 172 17.18 4.65 10.50
C ARG A 172 18.16 4.26 9.39
N PRO A 173 19.46 4.61 9.54
CA PRO A 173 20.49 4.15 8.61
C PRO A 173 20.55 2.62 8.48
N SER A 174 20.21 1.91 9.56
CA SER A 174 20.20 0.43 9.58
C SER A 174 19.09 -0.23 8.74
N ASP A 175 18.19 0.53 8.11
CA ASP A 175 17.21 -0.03 7.15
C ASP A 175 17.85 -0.33 5.79
N GLU A 176 18.68 -1.36 5.81
CA GLU A 176 19.51 -1.80 4.70
C GLU A 176 18.91 -2.99 3.94
N HIS A 177 19.29 -3.13 2.67
CA HIS A 177 18.76 -4.19 1.79
C HIS A 177 18.95 -5.60 2.38
N GLY A 178 20.06 -5.83 3.10
CA GLY A 178 20.37 -7.11 3.73
C GLY A 178 19.42 -7.50 4.86
N ARG A 179 18.52 -6.60 5.26
CA ARG A 179 17.50 -6.81 6.28
C ARG A 179 16.12 -7.16 5.71
N THR A 180 15.97 -7.07 4.39
CA THR A 180 14.71 -7.34 3.68
C THR A 180 14.56 -8.81 3.32
N ASP A 181 13.32 -9.30 3.20
CA ASP A 181 12.95 -10.59 2.61
C ASP A 181 12.28 -10.34 1.24
N PRO A 182 13.04 -10.41 0.13
CA PRO A 182 12.49 -10.23 -1.21
C PRO A 182 11.45 -11.29 -1.58
N GLY A 183 11.59 -12.51 -1.04
CA GLY A 183 10.61 -13.58 -1.26
C GLY A 183 9.27 -13.22 -0.64
N LYS A 184 9.27 -12.63 0.55
CA LYS A 184 8.07 -12.06 1.16
C LYS A 184 7.51 -10.92 0.33
N ALA A 185 8.33 -9.94 -0.06
CA ALA A 185 7.89 -8.80 -0.87
C ALA A 185 7.17 -9.26 -2.15
N ALA A 186 7.72 -10.26 -2.84
CA ALA A 186 7.10 -10.84 -4.03
C ALA A 186 5.72 -11.49 -3.73
N ARG A 187 5.58 -12.22 -2.61
CA ARG A 187 4.29 -12.80 -2.21
C ARG A 187 3.26 -11.72 -1.85
N VAL A 188 3.68 -10.64 -1.19
CA VAL A 188 2.80 -9.50 -0.87
C VAL A 188 2.39 -8.74 -2.13
N ALA A 189 3.31 -8.51 -3.07
CA ALA A 189 3.00 -7.88 -4.36
C ALA A 189 2.01 -8.73 -5.18
N ARG A 190 2.15 -10.06 -5.17
CA ARG A 190 1.17 -10.98 -5.79
C ARG A 190 -0.20 -10.91 -5.13
N LEU A 191 -0.26 -10.88 -3.80
CA LEU A 191 -1.52 -10.68 -3.07
C LEU A 191 -2.21 -9.37 -3.50
N ALA A 192 -1.45 -8.27 -3.55
CA ALA A 192 -1.94 -6.97 -3.98
C ALA A 192 -2.41 -7.00 -5.43
N PHE A 193 -1.62 -7.58 -6.35
CA PHE A 193 -2.00 -7.76 -7.76
C PHE A 193 -3.33 -8.49 -7.90
N LEU A 194 -3.50 -9.65 -7.25
CA LEU A 194 -4.71 -10.46 -7.33
C LEU A 194 -5.93 -9.71 -6.78
N ALA A 195 -5.76 -8.91 -5.72
CA ALA A 195 -6.81 -8.07 -5.17
C ALA A 195 -7.20 -6.93 -6.12
N VAL A 196 -6.21 -6.22 -6.68
CA VAL A 196 -6.45 -5.15 -7.66
C VAL A 196 -7.11 -5.72 -8.90
N HIS A 197 -6.62 -6.84 -9.43
CA HIS A 197 -7.15 -7.52 -10.61
C HIS A 197 -8.59 -7.97 -10.39
N ARG A 198 -8.92 -8.55 -9.22
CA ARG A 198 -10.30 -8.96 -8.90
C ARG A 198 -11.29 -7.78 -8.95
N VAL A 199 -10.91 -6.59 -8.50
CA VAL A 199 -11.76 -5.39 -8.61
C VAL A 199 -11.75 -4.84 -10.04
N ALA A 200 -10.61 -4.87 -10.71
CA ALA A 200 -10.44 -4.31 -12.05
C ALA A 200 -11.12 -5.15 -13.15
N ALA A 201 -11.23 -6.46 -12.95
CA ALA A 201 -11.83 -7.43 -13.87
C ALA A 201 -13.30 -7.76 -13.55
N SER A 202 -13.93 -7.05 -12.60
CA SER A 202 -15.33 -7.28 -12.23
C SER A 202 -16.10 -5.98 -12.02
N GLU A 203 -17.41 -6.12 -11.84
CA GLU A 203 -18.31 -5.02 -11.47
C GLU A 203 -18.26 -4.67 -9.96
N LEU A 204 -17.38 -5.30 -9.18
CA LEU A 204 -17.28 -5.04 -7.74
C LEU A 204 -16.98 -3.58 -7.46
N GLU A 205 -17.83 -2.90 -6.69
CA GLU A 205 -17.59 -1.55 -6.21
C GLU A 205 -17.39 -1.59 -4.69
N PRO A 206 -16.13 -1.66 -4.21
CA PRO A 206 -15.86 -1.50 -2.80
C PRO A 206 -16.50 -0.21 -2.29
N ALA A 207 -17.05 -0.23 -1.08
CA ALA A 207 -17.68 0.93 -0.48
C ALA A 207 -17.15 1.15 0.93
N TRP A 208 -17.11 2.41 1.35
CA TRP A 208 -16.82 2.76 2.74
C TRP A 208 -17.89 2.21 3.68
N THR A 209 -17.46 1.72 4.84
CA THR A 209 -18.34 1.55 5.99
C THR A 209 -18.68 2.92 6.60
N PRO A 210 -19.76 3.05 7.38
CA PRO A 210 -20.10 4.32 8.04
C PRO A 210 -18.96 4.88 8.90
N THR A 211 -18.20 4.00 9.56
CA THR A 211 -17.01 4.36 10.34
C THR A 211 -15.85 4.76 9.44
N GLY A 212 -15.55 3.95 8.41
CA GLY A 212 -14.47 4.21 7.47
C GLY A 212 -14.56 5.55 6.77
N ARG A 213 -15.78 5.98 6.40
CA ARG A 213 -16.02 7.29 5.77
C ARG A 213 -15.57 8.48 6.62
N ARG A 214 -15.48 8.32 7.95
CA ARG A 214 -15.05 9.39 8.88
C ARG A 214 -13.53 9.43 9.10
N ILE A 215 -12.81 8.36 8.77
CA ILE A 215 -11.36 8.27 9.04
C ILE A 215 -10.55 9.27 8.20
N PRO A 216 -10.79 9.43 6.88
CA PRO A 216 -10.05 10.38 6.04
C PRO A 216 -10.37 11.85 6.33
N ALA A 217 -11.48 12.13 7.01
CA ALA A 217 -11.93 13.50 7.26
C ALA A 217 -10.89 14.29 8.07
N PRO A 218 -10.68 15.59 7.78
CA PRO A 218 -9.89 16.46 8.65
C PRO A 218 -10.44 16.43 10.08
N ARG A 219 -9.54 16.42 11.07
CA ARG A 219 -9.92 16.64 12.47
C ARG A 219 -10.27 18.11 12.70
#